data_AF-A0A1Y1NCP6-F1
#
_entry.id   AF-A0A1Y1NCP6-F1
#
_cell.length_a   1.000
_cell.length_b   1.000
_cell.length_c   1.000
_cell.angle_alpha   90.00
_cell.angle_beta   90.00
_cell.angle_gamma   90.00
#
_symmetry.space_group_name_H-M   'P 1'
#
loop_
_entity.id
_entity.type
_entity.pdbx_description
1 polymer ?
#
loop_
_entity_poly.entity_id
_entity_poly.type
_entity_poly.pdbx_seq_one_letter_code
_entity_poly.pdbx_strand_id
1 'polypeptide(L)'
;MRSIHDLTQTTIQQKALIEKLESKIQHLSNYVNSQNGRSLILTGRITKEGYPSDTVTFVLNELLNLDTKVLSAHRNTDGSITFEVPTSEDKSDILEALKKSRSTRISIKEV
;
A
#
# COMPACT_ATOMS: atom_id res chain seq x y z
N MET A 1 -51.21 6.70 -21.49
CA MET A 1 -50.50 7.15 -20.27
C MET A 1 -49.60 6.09 -19.60
N ARG A 2 -49.58 4.81 -20.00
CA ARG A 2 -48.71 3.78 -19.39
C ARG A 2 -47.21 4.00 -19.66
N SER A 3 -46.85 4.44 -20.86
CA SER A 3 -45.44 4.57 -21.28
C SER A 3 -44.62 5.57 -20.46
N ILE A 4 -45.22 6.67 -19.99
CA ILE A 4 -44.53 7.66 -19.13
C ILE A 4 -44.30 7.09 -17.73
N HIS A 5 -45.25 6.30 -17.23
CA HIS A 5 -45.12 5.62 -15.94
C HIS A 5 -43.99 4.58 -15.98
N ASP A 6 -43.93 3.77 -17.04
CA ASP A 6 -42.89 2.76 -17.23
C ASP A 6 -41.49 3.38 -17.39
N LEU A 7 -41.40 4.50 -18.13
CA LEU A 7 -40.17 5.28 -18.24
C LEU A 7 -39.73 5.84 -16.88
N THR A 8 -40.67 6.34 -16.08
CA THR A 8 -40.36 6.89 -14.75
C THR A 8 -39.85 5.81 -13.81
N GLN A 9 -40.47 4.63 -13.79
CA GLN A 9 -39.99 3.48 -13.01
C GLN A 9 -38.60 3.04 -13.44
N THR A 10 -38.36 2.99 -14.75
CA THR A 10 -37.05 2.64 -15.31
C THR A 10 -35.98 3.63 -14.88
N THR A 11 -36.25 4.94 -14.93
CA THR A 11 -35.31 5.98 -14.48
C THR A 11 -35.01 5.88 -12.99
N ILE A 12 -36.01 5.58 -12.15
CA ILE A 12 -35.80 5.39 -10.70
C ILE A 12 -34.89 4.19 -10.44
N GLN A 13 -35.12 3.08 -11.13
CA GLN A 13 -34.29 1.87 -11.00
C GLN A 13 -32.85 2.11 -11.47
N GLN A 14 -32.67 2.83 -12.58
CA GLN A 14 -31.35 3.21 -13.08
C GLN A 14 -30.60 4.09 -12.07
N LYS A 15 -31.28 5.05 -11.44
CA LYS A 15 -30.66 5.90 -10.42
C LYS A 15 -30.19 5.10 -9.20
N ALA A 16 -31.02 4.20 -8.70
CA ALA A 16 -30.65 3.33 -7.58
C ALA A 16 -29.47 2.40 -7.91
N LEU A 17 -29.38 1.93 -9.17
CA LEU A 17 -28.24 1.14 -9.62
C LEU A 17 -26.95 1.97 -9.66
N ILE A 18 -27.02 3.22 -10.15
CA ILE A 18 -25.88 4.13 -10.19
C ILE A 18 -25.36 4.39 -8.77
N GLU A 19 -26.23 4.76 -7.82
CA GLU A 19 -25.86 5.01 -6.42
C GLU A 19 -25.18 3.77 -5.79
N LYS A 20 -25.68 2.57 -6.10
CA LYS A 20 -25.08 1.31 -5.63
C LYS A 20 -23.70 1.07 -6.24
N LEU A 21 -23.51 1.37 -7.52
CA LEU A 21 -22.22 1.24 -8.20
C LEU A 21 -21.20 2.25 -7.64
N GLU A 22 -21.61 3.50 -7.42
CA GLU A 22 -20.77 4.54 -6.81
C GLU A 22 -20.29 4.13 -5.42
N SER A 23 -21.20 3.63 -4.57
CA SER A 23 -20.84 3.08 -3.26
C SER A 23 -19.82 1.94 -3.37
N LYS A 24 -20.01 1.03 -4.33
CA LYS A 24 -19.09 -0.10 -4.55
C LYS A 24 -17.71 0.35 -5.04
N ILE A 25 -17.67 1.36 -5.92
CA ILE A 25 -16.43 1.99 -6.39
C ILE A 25 -15.70 2.65 -5.22
N GLN A 26 -16.41 3.36 -4.34
CA GLN A 26 -15.80 3.96 -3.16
C GLN A 26 -15.21 2.91 -2.22
N HIS A 27 -15.91 1.80 -1.99
CA HIS A 27 -15.40 0.68 -1.19
C HIS A 27 -14.14 0.05 -1.81
N LEU A 28 -14.13 -0.15 -3.14
CA LEU A 28 -12.96 -0.68 -3.84
C LEU A 28 -11.78 0.30 -3.81
N SER A 29 -12.03 1.60 -3.99
CA SER A 29 -11.01 2.64 -3.87
C SER A 29 -10.39 2.64 -2.47
N ASN A 30 -11.21 2.59 -1.42
CA ASN A 30 -10.72 2.49 -0.04
C ASN A 30 -9.91 1.21 0.19
N TYR A 31 -10.36 0.07 -0.36
CA TYR A 31 -9.63 -1.19 -0.28
C TYR A 31 -8.27 -1.11 -0.98
N VAL A 32 -8.22 -0.63 -2.22
CA VAL A 32 -6.96 -0.47 -2.98
C VAL A 32 -6.01 0.51 -2.27
N ASN A 33 -6.52 1.64 -1.78
CA ASN A 33 -5.72 2.61 -1.02
C ASN A 33 -5.20 2.00 0.29
N SER A 34 -5.97 1.12 0.95
CA SER A 34 -5.51 0.41 2.15
C SER A 34 -4.44 -0.64 1.88
N GLN A 35 -4.40 -1.22 0.67
CA GLN A 35 -3.41 -2.22 0.24
C GLN A 35 -2.12 -1.55 -0.24
N ASN A 36 -2.22 -0.52 -1.09
CA ASN A 36 -1.07 0.28 -1.52
C ASN A 36 -0.49 1.13 -0.38
N GLY A 37 -1.31 1.47 0.63
CA GLY A 37 -0.91 2.19 1.83
C GLY A 37 0.04 1.43 2.75
N ARG A 38 0.45 0.20 2.41
CA ARG A 38 1.32 -0.68 3.22
C ARG A 38 2.58 -1.13 2.51
N SER A 39 2.71 -0.81 1.21
CA SER A 39 3.86 -1.19 0.41
C SER A 39 4.93 -0.11 0.41
N LEU A 40 6.18 -0.54 0.52
CA LEU A 40 7.38 0.30 0.53
C LEU A 40 8.44 -0.33 -0.37
N ILE A 41 9.32 0.51 -0.93
CA ILE A 41 10.48 0.08 -1.69
C ILE A 41 11.76 0.51 -0.98
N LEU A 42 12.60 -0.46 -0.65
CA LEU A 42 13.94 -0.29 -0.12
C LEU A 42 14.96 -0.29 -1.27
N THR A 43 15.74 0.78 -1.35
CA THR A 43 16.80 0.99 -2.33
C THR A 43 18.10 1.37 -1.61
N GLY A 44 19.24 1.22 -2.28
CA GLY A 44 20.55 1.60 -1.74
C GLY A 44 21.58 0.47 -1.83
N ARG A 45 22.61 0.53 -0.99
CA ARG A 45 23.65 -0.52 -0.93
C ARG A 45 23.17 -1.69 -0.07
N ILE A 46 22.23 -2.46 -0.64
CA ILE A 46 21.73 -3.70 -0.08
C ILE A 46 22.43 -4.88 -0.74
N THR A 47 22.85 -5.86 0.07
CA THR A 47 23.40 -7.12 -0.44
C THR A 47 22.35 -7.79 -1.34
N LYS A 48 22.79 -8.46 -2.40
CA LYS A 48 21.92 -9.23 -3.30
C LYS A 48 21.70 -10.67 -2.84
N GLU A 49 22.42 -11.11 -1.81
CA GLU A 49 22.37 -12.46 -1.28
C GLU A 49 21.40 -12.55 -0.10
N GLY A 50 20.80 -13.72 0.09
CA GLY A 50 19.86 -13.98 1.19
C GLY A 50 18.41 -13.59 0.90
N TYR A 51 17.54 -13.89 1.86
CA TYR A 51 16.11 -13.65 1.75
C TYR A 51 15.79 -12.14 1.88
N PRO A 52 14.95 -11.58 0.98
CA PRO A 52 14.59 -10.17 1.03
C PRO A 52 13.92 -9.75 2.34
N SER A 53 13.11 -10.63 2.94
CA SER A 53 12.43 -10.41 4.23
C SER A 53 13.42 -10.15 5.35
N ASP A 54 14.49 -10.93 5.42
CA ASP A 54 15.50 -10.87 6.48
C ASP A 54 16.33 -9.59 6.33
N THR A 55 16.65 -9.23 5.08
CA THR A 55 17.34 -7.97 4.77
C THR A 55 16.53 -6.76 5.22
N VAL A 56 15.23 -6.74 4.90
CA VAL A 56 14.34 -5.64 5.32
C VAL A 56 14.22 -5.61 6.85
N THR A 57 13.98 -6.76 7.48
CA THR A 57 13.87 -6.86 8.94
C THR A 57 15.13 -6.35 9.64
N PHE A 58 16.30 -6.72 9.13
CA PHE A 58 17.58 -6.20 9.62
C PHE A 58 17.67 -4.68 9.47
N VAL A 59 17.29 -4.13 8.31
CA VAL A 59 17.31 -2.69 8.08
C VAL A 59 16.37 -1.95 9.04
N LEU A 60 15.16 -2.45 9.25
CA LEU A 60 14.19 -1.81 10.15
C LEU A 60 14.68 -1.85 11.61
N ASN A 61 15.15 -3.01 12.07
CA ASN A 61 15.64 -3.16 13.44
C ASN A 61 16.96 -2.42 13.69
N GLU A 62 17.99 -2.66 12.87
CA GLU A 62 19.34 -2.16 13.18
C GLU A 62 19.57 -0.71 12.74
N LEU A 63 18.96 -0.28 11.63
CA LEU A 63 19.20 1.07 11.10
C LEU A 63 18.14 2.08 11.53
N LEU A 64 16.90 1.62 11.78
CA LEU A 64 15.79 2.48 12.17
C LEU A 64 15.32 2.25 13.61
N ASN A 65 15.82 1.22 14.29
CA ASN A 65 15.39 0.85 15.65
C ASN A 65 13.86 0.64 15.74
N LEU A 66 13.31 -0.04 14.73
CA LEU A 66 11.90 -0.39 14.60
C LEU A 66 11.71 -1.91 14.54
N ASP A 67 10.97 -2.45 15.50
CA ASP A 67 10.54 -3.85 15.51
C ASP A 67 9.24 -4.05 14.72
N THR A 68 9.28 -3.67 13.44
CA THR A 68 8.13 -3.81 12.54
C THR A 68 8.19 -5.14 11.80
N LYS A 69 7.08 -5.90 11.84
CA LYS A 69 6.96 -7.14 11.09
C LYS A 69 6.90 -6.88 9.58
N VAL A 70 7.59 -7.70 8.79
CA VAL A 70 7.47 -7.72 7.33
C VAL A 70 6.49 -8.82 6.93
N LEU A 71 5.42 -8.48 6.20
CA LEU A 71 4.43 -9.44 5.71
C LEU A 71 4.91 -10.16 4.45
N SER A 72 5.47 -9.40 3.52
CA SER A 72 5.99 -9.90 2.25
C SER A 72 7.18 -9.05 1.84
N ALA A 73 8.13 -9.66 1.12
CA ALA A 73 9.27 -8.96 0.55
C ALA A 73 9.70 -9.64 -0.75
N HIS A 74 9.92 -8.84 -1.78
CA HIS A 74 10.32 -9.28 -3.10
C HIS A 74 11.48 -8.43 -3.61
N ARG A 75 12.52 -9.10 -4.13
CA ARG A 75 13.66 -8.41 -4.73
C ARG A 75 13.42 -8.19 -6.22
N ASN A 76 13.46 -6.93 -6.62
CA ASN A 76 13.32 -6.50 -8.00
C ASN A 76 14.63 -6.75 -8.79
N THR A 77 14.53 -6.70 -10.12
CA THR A 77 15.65 -6.95 -11.04
C THR A 77 16.79 -5.94 -10.91
N ASP A 78 16.47 -4.70 -10.53
CA ASP A 78 17.44 -3.64 -10.25
C ASP A 78 18.17 -3.82 -8.89
N GLY A 79 17.76 -4.82 -8.11
CA GLY A 79 18.31 -5.14 -6.79
C GLY A 79 17.59 -4.46 -5.62
N SER A 80 16.63 -3.56 -5.88
CA SER A 80 15.74 -3.00 -4.86
C SER A 80 14.83 -4.08 -4.25
N ILE A 81 14.28 -3.81 -3.07
CA ILE A 81 13.36 -4.72 -2.40
C ILE A 81 12.03 -4.01 -2.16
N THR A 82 10.97 -4.51 -2.77
CA THR A 82 9.61 -4.10 -2.43
C THR A 82 9.11 -4.96 -1.28
N PHE A 83 8.54 -4.35 -0.24
CA PHE A 83 8.05 -5.05 0.94
C PHE A 83 6.75 -4.46 1.46
N GLU A 84 5.99 -5.28 2.19
CA GLU A 84 4.70 -4.91 2.76
C GLU A 84 4.71 -5.03 4.29
N VAL A 85 4.08 -4.07 4.95
CA VAL A 85 3.93 -4.01 6.41
C VAL A 85 2.48 -4.23 6.86
N PRO A 86 2.22 -4.64 8.11
CA PRO A 86 0.89 -4.96 8.60
C PRO A 86 -0.10 -3.81 8.50
N THR A 87 0.34 -2.60 8.82
CA THR A 87 -0.53 -1.42 8.89
C THR A 87 0.06 -0.21 8.18
N SER A 88 -0.79 0.77 7.87
CA SER A 88 -0.34 2.08 7.35
C SER A 88 0.37 2.92 8.42
N GLU A 89 0.15 2.63 9.70
CA GLU A 89 0.85 3.25 10.83
C GLU A 89 2.31 2.79 10.85
N ASP A 90 2.56 1.48 10.73
CA ASP A 90 3.91 0.91 10.58
C ASP A 90 4.68 1.59 9.43
N LYS A 91 4.01 1.80 8.29
CA LYS A 91 4.61 2.51 7.15
C LYS A 91 5.00 3.94 7.50
N SER A 92 4.12 4.64 8.22
CA SER A 92 4.34 6.03 8.63
C SER A 92 5.51 6.15 9.59
N ASP A 93 5.59 5.24 10.57
CA ASP A 93 6.69 5.14 11.53
C ASP A 93 8.03 4.88 10.82
N ILE A 94 8.07 3.99 9.84
CA ILE A 94 9.27 3.71 9.04
C ILE A 94 9.73 4.97 8.30
N LEU A 95 8.82 5.68 7.63
CA LEU A 95 9.16 6.89 6.87
C LEU A 95 9.61 8.03 7.80
N GLU A 96 9.01 8.15 8.99
CA GLU A 96 9.43 9.14 9.98
C GLU A 96 10.80 8.80 10.59
N ALA A 97 11.03 7.53 10.95
CA ALA A 97 12.31 7.05 11.44
C ALA A 97 13.41 7.24 10.39
N LEU A 98 13.12 7.01 9.10
CA LEU A 98 14.06 7.25 8.01
C LEU A 98 14.44 8.74 7.91
N LYS A 99 13.50 9.67 8.08
CA LYS A 99 13.78 11.12 8.08
C LYS A 99 14.66 11.54 9.27
N LYS A 100 14.50 10.90 10.42
CA LYS A 100 15.32 11.13 11.61
C LYS A 100 16.69 10.44 11.51
N SER A 101 16.75 9.32 10.81
CA SER A 101 17.98 8.57 10.57
C SER A 101 18.90 9.36 9.65
N ARG A 102 20.16 9.55 10.07
CA ARG A 102 21.20 10.17 9.25
C ARG A 102 21.84 9.20 8.25
N SER A 103 21.28 8.00 8.09
CA SER A 103 21.85 6.96 7.25
C SER A 103 21.65 7.28 5.77
N THR A 104 22.73 7.61 5.07
CA THR A 104 22.72 7.94 3.63
C THR A 104 22.87 6.72 2.72
N ARG A 105 23.04 5.52 3.30
CA ARG A 105 23.36 4.29 2.54
C ARG A 105 22.14 3.56 1.99
N ILE A 106 20.95 3.85 2.54
CA ILE A 106 19.68 3.24 2.18
C ILE A 106 18.61 4.32 2.00
N SER A 107 17.61 4.05 1.17
CA SER A 107 16.45 4.90 1.00
C SER A 107 15.20 4.02 0.93
N ILE A 108 14.19 4.38 1.71
CA ILE A 108 12.88 3.73 1.70
C ILE A 108 11.86 4.75 1.19
N LYS A 109 11.04 4.35 0.23
CA LYS A 109 9.99 5.20 -0.38
C LYS A 109 8.69 4.43 -0.52
N GLU A 110 7.60 5.15 -0.70
CA GLU A 110 6.32 4.57 -1.09
C GLU A 110 6.41 4.01 -2.52
N VAL A 111 5.68 2.93 -2.78
CA VAL A 111 5.52 2.33 -4.11
C VAL A 111 4.45 3.09 -4.89
#